data_AF-A0A4V2GAM8-F1
#
_entry.id   AF-A0A4V2GAM8-F1
#
_cell.length_a   1.000
_cell.length_b   1.000
_cell.length_c   1.000
_cell.angle_alpha   90.00
_cell.angle_beta   90.00
_cell.angle_gamma   90.00
#
_symmetry.space_group_name_H-M   'P 1'
#
loop_
_entity.id
_entity.type
_entity.pdbx_description
1 polymer ?
#
loop_
_entity_poly.entity_id
_entity_poly.type
_entity_poly.pdbx_seq_one_letter_code
_entity_poly.pdbx_strand_id
1 'polypeptide(L)' 'MAQFIRVRDKATKHEYDAPLGEVNRAPDLYVVIDDEPVNAPRPPKHYVKPASTQAPKPSVGKTKKETPDGS' A
#
# COMPACT_ATOMS: atom_id res chain seq x y z
N MET A 1 4.71 24.88 -6.32
CA MET A 1 4.47 23.42 -6.40
C MET A 1 5.06 22.79 -5.15
N ALA A 2 4.36 21.84 -4.51
CA ALA A 2 4.92 21.13 -3.36
C ALA A 2 5.88 20.05 -3.86
N GLN A 3 7.05 19.94 -3.23
CA GLN A 3 8.03 18.90 -3.51
C GLN A 3 7.91 17.81 -2.45
N PHE A 4 8.03 16.55 -2.86
CA PHE A 4 8.01 15.39 -1.99
C PHE A 4 9.32 14.63 -2.09
N ILE A 5 9.76 14.03 -0.99
CA ILE A 5 10.95 13.18 -0.89
C ILE A 5 10.59 11.86 -0.21
N ARG A 6 11.34 10.79 -0.48
CA ARG A 6 11.08 9.50 0.17
C ARG A 6 11.67 9.52 1.57
N VAL A 7 10.84 9.25 2.56
CA VAL A 7 11.26 9.10 3.94
C VAL A 7 10.79 7.79 4.53
N ARG A 8 11.50 7.36 5.57
CA ARG A 8 11.06 6.34 6.52
C ARG A 8 10.69 7.02 7.82
N ASP A 9 9.46 6.83 8.27
CA ASP A 9 9.03 7.32 9.57
C ASP A 9 9.71 6.52 10.69
N LYS A 10 10.28 7.22 11.69
CA LYS A 10 11.02 6.56 12.76
C LYS A 10 10.11 5.78 13.71
N ALA A 11 8.83 6.16 13.85
CA ALA A 11 7.90 5.52 14.78
C ALA A 11 7.29 4.24 14.19
N THR A 12 6.64 4.35 13.03
CA THR A 12 5.94 3.28 12.31
C THR A 12 6.84 2.44 11.43
N LYS A 13 8.06 2.92 11.14
CA LYS A 13 9.02 2.30 10.22
C LYS A 13 8.53 2.20 8.77
N HIS A 14 7.43 2.84 8.42
CA HIS A 14 6.86 2.86 7.08
C HIS A 14 7.59 3.83 6.17
N GLU A 15 7.67 3.47 4.88
CA GLU A 15 8.30 4.27 3.84
C GLU A 15 7.24 4.92 2.95
N TYR A 16 7.30 6.23 2.79
CA TYR A 16 6.38 7.00 1.96
C TYR A 16 7.01 8.29 1.48
N ASP A 17 6.33 8.96 0.55
CA ASP A 17 6.74 10.26 0.03
C ASP A 17 6.11 11.37 0.89
N ALA A 18 6.95 12.10 1.62
CA ALA A 18 6.54 13.19 2.50
C ALA A 18 6.83 14.55 1.86
N PRO A 19 6.00 15.57 2.09
CA PRO A 19 6.28 16.91 1.59
C PRO A 19 7.54 17.47 2.24
N LEU A 20 8.45 18.03 1.43
CA LEU A 20 9.77 18.51 1.86
C LEU A 20 9.67 19.52 3.01
N GLY A 21 8.63 20.36 3.01
CA GLY A 21 8.36 21.31 4.09
C GLY A 21 8.05 20.66 5.44
N GLU A 22 7.41 19.48 5.47
CA GLU A 22 7.14 18.72 6.69
C GLU A 22 8.42 18.07 7.22
N VAL A 23 9.21 17.47 6.32
CA VAL A 23 10.48 16.84 6.68
C VAL A 23 11.47 17.86 7.27
N ASN A 24 11.56 19.06 6.68
CA ASN A 24 12.39 20.14 7.21
C ASN A 24 11.89 20.70 8.55
N ARG A 25 10.58 20.65 8.80
CA ARG A 25 9.98 21.14 10.06
C ARG A 25 10.21 20.16 11.22
N ALA A 26 10.25 18.86 10.93
CA ALA A 26 10.42 17.81 11.93
C ALA A 26 11.43 16.75 11.48
N PRO A 27 12.72 17.11 11.28
CA PRO A 27 13.72 16.18 10.75
C PRO A 27 13.99 15.01 11.70
N ASP A 28 13.67 15.15 12.99
CA ASP A 28 13.87 14.08 13.96
C ASP A 28 12.85 12.94 13.83
N LEU A 29 11.72 13.14 13.15
CA LEU A 29 10.71 12.08 12.96
C LEU A 29 11.00 11.18 11.76
N TYR A 30 11.85 11.64 10.83
CA TYR A 30 12.03 11.01 9.53
C TYR A 30 13.48 10.58 9.31
N VAL A 31 13.66 9.55 8.50
CA VAL A 31 14.94 9.18 7.90
C VAL A 31 14.78 9.34 6.40
N VAL A 32 15.55 10.23 5.78
CA VAL A 32 15.51 10.43 4.33
C VAL A 32 16.13 9.21 3.65
N ILE A 33 15.36 8.57 2.77
CA ILE A 33 15.81 7.41 1.98
C ILE A 33 16.27 7.87 0.61
N ASP A 34 15.58 8.86 0.05
CA ASP A 34 15.81 9.40 -1.28
C ASP A 34 15.45 10.88 -1.25
N ASP A 35 16.46 11.73 -1.44
CA ASP A 35 16.33 13.19 -1.39
C ASP A 35 15.94 13.81 -2.74
N GLU A 36 15.77 13.00 -3.79
CA GLU A 36 15.33 13.47 -5.11
C GLU A 36 13.89 14.04 -5.02
N PRO A 37 13.71 15.36 -5.24
CA PRO A 37 12.41 15.99 -5.06
C PRO A 37 11.50 15.69 -6.26
N VAL A 38 10.31 15.14 -5.98
CA VAL A 38 9.27 14.88 -6.99
C VAL A 38 8.09 15.84 -6.80
N ASN A 39 7.41 16.20 -7.90
CA ASN A 39 6.26 17.11 -7.88
C ASN A 39 4.96 16.47 -7.35
N ALA A 40 4.92 15.15 -7.22
CA ALA A 40 3.80 14.37 -6.72
C ALA A 40 4.31 13.09 -6.03
N PRO A 41 3.60 12.56 -5.02
CA PRO A 41 4.01 11.33 -4.34
C PRO A 41 4.09 10.16 -5.32
N ARG A 42 5.13 9.34 -5.18
CA ARG A 42 5.30 8.12 -5.98
C ARG A 42 4.16 7.13 -5.68
N PRO A 43 3.70 6.34 -6.67
CA PRO A 43 2.69 5.33 -6.42
C PRO A 43 3.20 4.31 -5.38
N PRO A 44 2.33 3.84 -4.47
CA PRO A 44 2.71 2.83 -3.48
C PRO A 44 3.15 1.57 -4.21
N LYS A 45 4.35 1.08 -3.88
CA LYS A 45 4.87 -0.18 -4.42
C LYS A 45 4.25 -1.33 -3.64
N HIS A 46 3.05 -1.77 -4.02
CA HIS A 46 2.50 -3.00 -3.50
C HIS A 46 3.39 -4.16 -3.97
N TYR A 47 3.97 -4.89 -3.02
CA TYR A 47 4.60 -6.16 -3.34
C TYR A 47 3.51 -7.12 -3.80
N VAL A 48 3.33 -7.22 -5.12
CA VAL A 48 2.59 -8.32 -5.70
C VAL A 48 3.53 -9.51 -5.59
N LYS A 49 3.25 -10.43 -4.65
CA LYS A 49 3.91 -11.74 -4.68
C LYS A 49 3.83 -12.22 -6.12
N PRO A 50 4.94 -12.58 -6.79
CA PRO A 50 4.83 -13.25 -8.08
C PRO A 50 3.86 -14.40 -7.85
N ALA A 51 2.80 -14.44 -8.66
CA ALA A 51 1.85 -15.52 -8.58
C ALA A 51 2.62 -16.80 -8.90
N SER A 52 3.11 -17.49 -7.88
CA SER A 52 3.33 -18.92 -8.01
C SER A 52 2.01 -19.44 -8.54
N THR A 53 2.04 -20.04 -9.72
CA THR A 53 0.91 -20.71 -10.39
C THR A 53 0.24 -21.66 -9.40
N GLN A 54 -0.63 -21.12 -8.55
CA GLN A 54 -1.46 -21.89 -7.67
C GLN A 54 -2.61 -22.29 -8.56
N ALA A 55 -2.57 -23.54 -9.02
CA ALA A 55 -3.70 -24.17 -9.69
C ALA A 55 -4.99 -23.77 -8.97
N PRO A 56 -6.05 -23.37 -9.70
CA PRO A 56 -7.28 -22.92 -9.09
C PRO A 56 -7.77 -24.00 -8.12
N LYS A 57 -8.01 -23.63 -6.86
CA LYS A 57 -8.66 -24.51 -5.88
C LYS A 57 -10.02 -24.90 -6.48
N PRO A 58 -10.40 -26.20 -6.49
CA PRO A 58 -11.72 -26.59 -6.98
C PRO A 58 -12.76 -25.87 -6.14
N SER A 59 -13.65 -25.15 -6.82
CA SER A 59 -14.77 -24.45 -6.20
C SER A 59 -15.72 -25.49 -5.63
N VAL A 60 -15.63 -25.77 -4.33
CA VAL A 60 -16.63 -26.56 -3.61
C VAL A 60 -17.95 -25.80 -3.71
N GLY A 61 -18.89 -26.41 -4.44
CA GLY A 61 -20.22 -25.87 -4.69
C GLY A 61 -20.91 -25.51 -3.39
N LYS A 62 -21.22 -24.23 -3.21
CA LYS A 62 -22.28 -23.79 -2.31
C LYS A 62 -23.62 -24.00 -3.01
N THR A 63 -24.10 -25.23 -2.98
CA THR A 63 -25.53 -25.50 -3.13
C THR A 63 -26.22 -24.97 -1.87
N LYS A 64 -26.86 -23.81 -1.98
CA LYS A 64 -27.95 -23.44 -1.09
C LYS A 64 -28.97 -22.62 -1.87
N LYS A 65 -29.97 -23.30 -2.45
CA LYS A 65 -31.30 -22.73 -2.63
C LYS A 65 -32.25 -23.50 -1.72
N GLU A 66 -32.70 -22.75 -0.73
CA GLU A 66 -33.76 -23.07 0.22
C GLU A 66 -35.10 -23.27 -0.52
N THR A 67 -35.81 -24.34 -0.12
CA THR A 67 -37.27 -24.56 -0.05
C THR A 67 -38.20 -24.20 -1.23
N PRO A 68 -39.01 -25.15 -1.74
CA PRO A 68 -40.33 -24.83 -2.27
C PRO A 68 -41.37 -24.79 -1.14
N ASP A 69 -42.03 -23.65 -1.04
CA ASP A 69 -43.31 -23.42 -0.37
C ASP A 69 -44.45 -23.81 -1.32
N GLY A 70 -45.47 -24.52 -0.80
CA GLY A 70 -46.85 -24.50 -1.30
C GLY A 70 -47.18 -25.22 -2.62
N SER A 71 -47.85 -26.38 -2.51
CA SER A 71 -49.22 -26.66 -2.98
C SER A 71 -49.45 -28.15 -3.22
#